data_AF-A0A7V9GYH2-F1
#
_entry.id   AF-A0A7V9GYH2-F1
#
_cell.length_a   1.000
_cell.length_b   1.000
_cell.length_c   1.000
_cell.angle_alpha   90.00
_cell.angle_beta   90.00
_cell.angle_gamma   90.00
#
_symmetry.space_group_name_H-M   'P 1'
#
loop_
_entity.id
_entity.type
_entity.pdbx_description
1 polymer ?
#
loop_
_entity_poly.entity_id
_entity_poly.type
_entity_poly.pdbx_seq_one_letter_code
_entity_poly.pdbx_strand_id
1 'polypeptide(L)'
;MCDTHADQTSRRKPVCWLADSAPVTACASSPRADVAVIGGSGFYEFLADVSEVELTTPYGDPSAPVSIGGLDGRPVAFLPRHGRNHAYPAHRVNYRANMWALRSLGVGQVVAPCAVGSLRPDLGPGALVVPDQLVDRTSGRVQTFYDAGACHVGFADPYCGRLRGHIL
;
A
#
# COMPACT_ATOMS: atom_id res chain seq x y z
N MET A 1 4.54 -40.07 -1.34
CA MET A 1 5.46 -39.59 -0.30
C MET A 1 6.69 -38.99 -0.96
N CYS A 2 6.78 -37.68 -1.01
CA CYS A 2 8.07 -36.98 -1.03
C CYS A 2 7.80 -35.59 -0.46
N ASP A 3 8.23 -35.41 0.78
CA ASP A 3 8.18 -34.14 1.50
C ASP A 3 9.05 -33.11 0.79
N THR A 4 8.51 -31.91 0.62
CA THR A 4 9.30 -30.70 0.41
C THR A 4 8.74 -29.58 1.29
N HIS A 5 9.04 -29.68 2.58
CA HIS A 5 9.23 -28.49 3.41
C HIS A 5 10.40 -27.69 2.83
N ALA A 6 10.10 -26.79 1.88
CA ALA A 6 11.03 -25.79 1.41
C ALA A 6 10.91 -24.55 2.30
N ASP A 7 11.91 -24.41 3.18
CA ASP A 7 12.24 -23.22 3.93
C ASP A 7 12.24 -21.96 3.03
N GLN A 8 11.27 -21.07 3.25
CA GLN A 8 11.09 -19.81 2.51
C GLN A 8 11.90 -18.65 3.11
N THR A 9 12.89 -18.88 3.97
CA THR A 9 13.51 -17.77 4.73
C THR A 9 14.74 -17.09 4.10
N SER A 10 15.28 -17.50 2.94
CA SER A 10 16.62 -16.97 2.55
C SER A 10 16.89 -16.55 1.10
N ARG A 11 15.90 -16.47 0.19
CA ARG A 11 16.16 -15.93 -1.16
C ARG A 11 15.12 -14.89 -1.55
N ARG A 12 15.43 -13.61 -1.26
CA ARG A 12 14.78 -12.49 -1.94
C ARG A 12 15.12 -12.60 -3.42
N LYS A 13 14.27 -13.26 -4.21
CA LYS A 13 14.25 -13.01 -5.65
C LYS A 13 13.99 -11.51 -5.80
N PRO A 14 14.82 -10.74 -6.52
CA PRO A 14 14.51 -9.35 -6.77
C PRO A 14 13.15 -9.35 -7.47
N VAL A 15 12.15 -8.75 -6.82
CA VAL A 15 10.92 -8.39 -7.52
C VAL A 15 11.38 -7.57 -8.72
N CYS A 16 11.05 -8.00 -9.94
CA CYS A 16 11.34 -7.27 -11.16
C CYS A 16 10.63 -5.92 -11.10
N TRP A 17 11.26 -4.93 -10.47
CA TRP A 17 10.86 -3.55 -10.57
C TRP A 17 11.31 -3.03 -11.94
N LEU A 18 10.45 -2.25 -12.58
CA LEU A 18 10.67 -1.58 -13.86
C LEU A 18 12.11 -1.03 -13.94
N ALA A 19 12.93 -1.66 -14.78
CA ALA A 19 14.29 -1.21 -15.05
C ALA A 19 14.33 0.15 -15.80
N ASP A 20 13.19 0.62 -16.33
CA ASP A 20 13.13 1.75 -17.27
C ASP A 20 12.26 2.94 -16.84
N SER A 21 11.75 2.96 -15.62
CA SER A 21 11.05 4.17 -15.14
C SER A 21 12.04 5.19 -14.59
N ALA A 22 11.96 6.41 -15.12
CA ALA A 22 12.82 7.54 -14.79
C ALA A 22 13.08 7.64 -13.27
N PRO A 23 14.33 7.92 -12.85
CA PRO A 23 14.64 8.07 -11.44
C PRO A 23 13.72 9.13 -10.86
N VAL A 24 13.01 8.78 -9.80
CA VAL A 24 12.38 9.80 -8.96
C VAL A 24 13.53 10.63 -8.45
N THR A 25 13.64 11.87 -8.92
CA THR A 25 14.61 12.84 -8.40
C THR A 25 14.15 13.25 -7.00
N ALA A 26 14.21 12.31 -6.05
CA ALA A 26 14.17 12.62 -4.64
C ALA A 26 15.49 13.31 -4.33
N CYS A 27 15.43 14.62 -4.03
CA CYS A 27 16.57 15.30 -3.44
C CYS A 27 17.05 14.47 -2.24
N ALA A 28 18.36 14.39 -2.01
CA ALA A 28 18.95 13.53 -0.97
C ALA A 28 18.45 13.80 0.47
N SER A 29 17.64 14.85 0.66
CA SER A 29 16.99 15.27 1.91
C SER A 29 15.49 14.97 2.00
N SER A 30 14.87 14.31 1.01
CA SER A 30 13.43 14.04 1.06
C SER A 30 13.08 13.13 2.24
N PRO A 31 12.07 13.48 3.07
CA PRO A 31 11.63 12.65 4.19
C PRO A 31 11.34 11.21 3.73
N ARG A 32 11.73 10.21 4.53
CA ARG A 32 11.56 8.79 4.21
C ARG A 32 10.86 8.04 5.34
N ALA A 33 10.17 6.97 4.99
CA ALA A 33 9.56 6.04 5.95
C ALA A 33 9.62 4.60 5.41
N ASP A 34 9.85 3.63 6.28
CA ASP A 34 9.87 2.20 5.90
C ASP A 34 8.46 1.59 5.82
N VAL A 35 7.54 2.14 6.61
CA VAL A 35 6.16 1.68 6.76
C VAL A 35 5.20 2.81 6.43
N ALA A 36 4.12 2.49 5.72
CA ALA A 36 3.03 3.41 5.50
C ALA A 36 1.69 2.85 5.99
N VAL A 37 0.81 3.77 6.40
CA VAL A 37 -0.60 3.51 6.65
C VAL A 37 -1.43 4.19 5.56
N ILE A 38 -2.28 3.42 4.86
CA ILE A 38 -3.26 3.98 3.92
C ILE A 38 -4.62 4.04 4.62
N GLY A 39 -5.09 5.26 4.89
CA GLY A 39 -6.35 5.51 5.57
C GLY A 39 -7.58 5.31 4.68
N GLY A 40 -8.51 4.45 5.10
CA GLY A 40 -9.80 4.23 4.42
C GLY A 40 -10.86 5.29 4.73
N SER A 41 -12.13 4.95 4.49
CA SER A 41 -13.26 5.81 4.88
C SER A 41 -13.28 6.05 6.39
N GLY A 42 -13.39 7.31 6.79
CA GLY A 42 -13.37 7.74 8.20
C GLY A 42 -11.97 7.86 8.81
N PHE A 43 -10.90 7.58 8.06
CA PHE A 43 -9.52 7.64 8.57
C PHE A 43 -8.68 8.56 7.69
N TYR A 44 -8.81 9.87 7.92
CA TYR A 44 -8.23 10.91 7.06
C TYR A 44 -7.00 11.60 7.67
N GLU A 45 -6.78 11.43 8.97
CA GLU A 45 -5.65 11.94 9.75
C GLU A 45 -5.23 10.85 10.75
N PHE A 46 -3.95 10.81 11.11
CA PHE A 46 -3.43 9.74 11.98
C PHE A 46 -2.29 10.21 12.91
N LEU A 47 -1.27 10.85 12.34
CA LEU A 47 -0.04 11.20 13.05
C LEU A 47 -0.10 12.67 13.54
N ALA A 48 0.51 12.93 14.69
CA ALA A 48 0.79 14.30 15.15
C ALA A 48 2.13 14.79 14.56
N ASP A 49 2.30 16.11 14.48
CA ASP A 49 3.56 16.78 14.08
C ASP A 49 4.17 16.22 12.78
N VAL A 50 3.38 16.24 11.70
CA VAL A 50 3.76 15.68 10.40
C VAL A 50 4.46 16.68 9.50
N SER A 51 5.43 16.20 8.73
CA SER A 51 5.89 16.87 7.51
C SER A 51 5.09 16.36 6.32
N GLU A 52 4.55 17.26 5.50
CA GLU A 52 3.86 16.88 4.27
C GLU A 52 4.83 16.87 3.10
N VAL A 53 4.74 15.82 2.28
CA VAL A 53 5.53 15.68 1.06
C VAL A 53 4.61 15.66 -0.13
N GLU A 54 4.64 16.74 -0.91
CA GLU A 54 3.99 16.82 -2.21
C GLU A 54 4.82 16.08 -3.26
N LEU A 55 4.16 15.22 -4.04
CA LEU A 55 4.80 14.37 -5.04
C LEU A 55 3.92 14.33 -6.28
N THR A 56 4.53 14.61 -7.43
CA THR A 56 3.95 14.26 -8.73
C THR A 56 4.48 12.90 -9.15
N THR A 57 3.61 12.01 -9.63
CA THR A 57 4.02 10.69 -10.12
C THR A 57 3.83 10.61 -11.63
N PRO A 58 4.51 9.67 -12.33
CA PRO A 58 4.24 9.39 -13.74
C PRO A 58 2.77 8.99 -14.03
N TYR A 59 2.01 8.66 -12.99
CA TYR A 59 0.61 8.25 -13.07
C TYR A 59 -0.36 9.36 -12.64
N GLY A 60 0.12 10.60 -12.51
CA GLY A 60 -0.64 11.74 -11.99
C GLY A 60 -0.48 11.89 -10.47
N ASP A 61 -1.38 12.65 -9.87
CA ASP A 61 -1.28 12.99 -8.45
C ASP A 61 -1.80 11.87 -7.53
N PRO A 62 -1.15 11.66 -6.38
CA PRO A 62 -1.71 10.86 -5.29
C PRO A 62 -3.00 11.49 -4.74
N SER A 63 -3.72 10.73 -3.93
CA SER A 63 -4.99 11.18 -3.31
C SER A 63 -4.83 12.38 -2.36
N ALA A 64 -3.63 12.61 -1.84
CA ALA A 64 -3.23 13.76 -1.04
C ALA A 64 -1.70 13.81 -0.97
N PRO A 65 -1.09 14.93 -0.50
CA PRO A 65 0.30 14.92 -0.05
C PRO A 65 0.51 13.83 1.00
N VAL A 66 1.66 13.15 0.95
CA VAL A 66 1.98 12.10 1.93
C VAL A 66 2.45 12.75 3.22
N SER A 67 1.78 12.44 4.33
CA SER A 67 2.21 12.88 5.66
C SER A 67 3.28 11.94 6.19
N ILE A 68 4.40 12.45 6.69
CA ILE A 68 5.42 11.67 7.40
C ILE A 68 5.54 12.22 8.81
N GLY A 69 5.39 11.35 9.80
CA GLY A 69 5.50 11.69 11.22
C GLY A 69 6.12 10.55 12.03
N GLY A 70 6.39 10.82 13.31
CA GLY A 70 6.94 9.84 14.24
C GLY A 70 5.84 9.01 14.92
N LEU A 71 6.03 7.69 14.97
CA LEU A 71 5.26 6.78 15.81
C LEU A 71 6.23 5.86 16.54
N ASP A 72 6.22 5.90 17.87
CA ASP A 72 7.16 5.15 18.73
C ASP A 72 8.63 5.30 18.29
N GLY A 73 9.04 6.52 17.97
CA GLY A 73 10.40 6.84 17.53
C GLY A 73 10.74 6.41 16.10
N ARG A 74 9.77 5.93 15.31
CA ARG A 74 9.96 5.47 13.93
C ARG A 74 9.22 6.37 12.94
N PRO A 75 9.83 6.72 11.80
CA PRO A 75 9.12 7.46 10.76
C PRO A 75 8.07 6.57 10.09
N VAL A 76 6.84 7.06 10.04
CA VAL A 76 5.70 6.42 9.39
C VAL A 76 5.10 7.37 8.37
N ALA A 77 4.84 6.85 7.17
CA ALA A 77 4.09 7.58 6.15
C ALA A 77 2.58 7.33 6.32
N PHE A 78 1.77 8.33 6.04
CA PHE A 78 0.32 8.23 6.03
C PHE A 78 -0.24 8.85 4.75
N LEU A 79 -1.22 8.16 4.15
CA LEU A 79 -1.90 8.63 2.94
C LEU A 79 -3.40 8.30 3.02
N PRO A 80 -4.30 9.31 3.03
CA PRO A 80 -5.74 9.07 2.99
C PRO A 80 -6.17 8.61 1.58
N ARG A 81 -6.71 7.40 1.47
CA ARG A 81 -7.12 6.77 0.19
C ARG A 81 -8.12 7.60 -0.60
N HIS A 82 -9.02 8.28 0.10
CA HIS A 82 -10.08 9.09 -0.51
C HIS A 82 -9.73 10.58 -0.57
N GLY A 83 -8.48 10.95 -0.26
CA GLY A 83 -8.07 12.33 -0.01
C GLY A 83 -8.56 12.85 1.34
N ARG A 84 -8.06 14.02 1.75
CA ARG A 84 -8.31 14.60 3.10
C ARG A 84 -9.79 14.84 3.38
N ASN A 85 -10.52 15.30 2.35
CA ASN A 85 -11.92 15.67 2.46
C ASN A 85 -12.86 14.61 1.87
N HIS A 86 -12.42 13.35 1.80
CA HIS A 86 -13.18 12.27 1.16
C HIS A 86 -13.58 12.58 -0.31
N ALA A 87 -12.72 13.30 -1.03
CA ALA A 87 -13.00 13.83 -2.36
C ALA A 87 -13.11 12.76 -3.46
N TYR A 88 -12.43 11.62 -3.29
CA TYR A 88 -12.36 10.59 -4.34
C TYR A 88 -13.23 9.38 -4.00
N PRO A 89 -14.26 9.04 -4.82
CA PRO A 89 -14.96 7.77 -4.68
C PRO A 89 -14.03 6.61 -5.03
N ALA A 90 -14.30 5.41 -4.50
CA ALA A 90 -13.40 4.26 -4.57
C ALA A 90 -12.92 3.87 -5.99
N HIS A 91 -13.74 4.11 -7.02
CA HIS A 91 -13.43 3.81 -8.42
C HIS A 91 -12.59 4.90 -9.13
N ARG A 92 -12.44 6.08 -8.52
CA ARG A 92 -11.62 7.21 -9.03
C ARG A 92 -10.32 7.41 -8.27
N VAL A 93 -10.07 6.63 -7.22
CA VAL A 93 -8.80 6.67 -6.49
C VAL A 93 -7.65 6.30 -7.42
N ASN A 94 -6.62 7.13 -7.45
CA ASN A 94 -5.42 6.88 -8.26
C ASN A 94 -4.46 5.93 -7.54
N TYR A 95 -4.77 4.63 -7.54
CA TYR A 95 -3.99 3.61 -6.84
C TYR A 95 -2.52 3.55 -7.30
N ARG A 96 -2.26 3.77 -8.60
CA ARG A 96 -0.89 3.77 -9.14
C ARG A 96 -0.07 4.93 -8.57
N ALA A 97 -0.62 6.14 -8.58
CA ALA A 97 0.07 7.29 -8.00
C ALA A 97 0.28 7.14 -6.50
N ASN A 98 -0.72 6.65 -5.76
CA ASN A 98 -0.59 6.40 -4.32
C ASN A 98 0.56 5.43 -4.00
N MET A 99 0.57 4.27 -4.67
CA MET A 99 1.61 3.26 -4.42
C MET A 99 2.99 3.70 -4.91
N TRP A 100 3.05 4.43 -6.02
CA TRP A 100 4.29 5.01 -6.54
C TRP A 100 4.88 6.04 -5.57
N ALA A 101 4.05 6.96 -5.06
CA ALA A 101 4.46 7.99 -4.11
C ALA A 101 5.04 7.36 -2.83
N LEU A 102 4.34 6.40 -2.22
CA LEU A 102 4.84 5.70 -1.04
C LEU A 102 6.16 4.98 -1.33
N ARG A 103 6.25 4.27 -2.46
CA ARG A 103 7.48 3.57 -2.85
C ARG A 103 8.66 4.53 -3.05
N SER A 104 8.40 5.70 -3.62
CA SER A 104 9.40 6.75 -3.86
C SER A 104 9.99 7.31 -2.56
N LEU A 105 9.21 7.29 -1.48
CA LEU A 105 9.63 7.69 -0.13
C LEU A 105 10.32 6.57 0.67
N GLY A 106 10.60 5.42 0.02
CA GLY A 106 11.29 4.29 0.65
C GLY A 106 10.39 3.27 1.33
N VAL A 107 9.07 3.43 1.25
CA VAL A 107 8.13 2.52 1.92
C VAL A 107 8.27 1.11 1.36
N GLY A 108 8.53 0.16 2.27
CA GLY A 108 8.63 -1.27 1.99
C GLY A 108 7.42 -2.08 2.46
N GLN A 109 6.64 -1.56 3.41
CA GLN A 109 5.46 -2.23 3.96
C GLN A 109 4.28 -1.26 4.08
N VAL A 110 3.08 -1.72 3.75
CA VAL A 110 1.85 -0.91 3.82
C VAL A 110 0.79 -1.64 4.64
N VAL A 111 0.20 -0.93 5.60
CA VAL A 111 -0.99 -1.36 6.33
C VAL A 111 -2.16 -0.50 5.87
N ALA A 112 -3.26 -1.11 5.43
CA ALA A 112 -4.39 -0.39 4.83
C ALA A 112 -5.72 -0.81 5.47
N PRO A 113 -6.07 -0.27 6.65
CA PRO A 113 -7.37 -0.54 7.25
C PRO A 113 -8.51 -0.09 6.33
N CYS A 114 -9.51 -0.94 6.18
CA CYS A 114 -10.65 -0.71 5.32
C CYS A 114 -11.95 -1.03 6.06
N ALA A 115 -12.93 -0.13 5.99
CA ALA A 115 -14.30 -0.44 6.39
C ALA A 115 -14.90 -1.45 5.40
N VAL A 116 -15.52 -2.51 5.92
CA VAL A 116 -16.10 -3.62 5.15
C VAL A 116 -17.42 -4.08 5.76
N GLY A 117 -18.24 -4.75 4.95
CA GLY A 117 -19.41 -5.48 5.42
C GLY A 117 -19.09 -6.96 5.57
N SER A 118 -19.53 -7.57 6.68
CA SER A 118 -19.37 -9.00 6.88
C SER A 118 -20.35 -9.80 6.03
N LEU A 119 -19.88 -10.92 5.46
CA LEU A 119 -20.71 -11.97 4.84
C LEU A 119 -20.86 -13.19 5.76
N ARG A 120 -20.44 -13.05 7.02
CA ARG A 120 -20.42 -14.09 8.04
C ARG A 120 -21.22 -13.62 9.26
N PRO A 121 -22.24 -14.38 9.70
CA PRO A 121 -23.11 -13.94 10.79
C PRO A 121 -22.38 -13.87 12.14
N ASP A 122 -21.28 -14.60 12.32
CA ASP A 122 -20.48 -14.60 13.53
C ASP A 122 -19.54 -13.39 13.66
N LEU A 123 -19.36 -12.61 12.60
CA LEU A 123 -18.55 -11.39 12.60
C LEU A 123 -19.46 -10.16 12.60
N GLY A 124 -19.77 -9.67 13.80
CA GLY A 124 -20.58 -8.46 14.01
C GLY A 124 -19.81 -7.14 13.83
N PRO A 125 -20.50 -5.98 13.88
CA PRO A 125 -19.87 -4.66 13.85
C PRO A 125 -18.77 -4.52 14.91
N GLY A 126 -17.64 -3.90 14.53
CA GLY A 126 -16.47 -3.74 15.40
C GLY A 126 -15.49 -4.90 15.35
N ALA A 127 -15.85 -6.03 14.73
CA ALA A 127 -14.89 -7.11 14.47
C ALA A 127 -13.76 -6.63 13.56
N LEU A 128 -12.53 -7.03 13.89
CA LEU A 128 -11.34 -6.82 13.07
C LEU A 128 -10.93 -8.13 12.40
N VAL A 129 -10.55 -8.04 11.13
CA VAL A 129 -10.12 -9.18 10.32
C VAL A 129 -8.84 -8.82 9.58
N VAL A 130 -7.87 -9.73 9.59
CA VAL A 130 -6.64 -9.64 8.81
C VAL A 130 -6.70 -10.66 7.65
N PRO A 131 -7.19 -10.28 6.47
CA PRO A 131 -7.40 -11.22 5.36
C PRO A 131 -6.08 -11.80 4.84
N ASP A 132 -6.11 -13.05 4.37
CA ASP A 132 -5.06 -13.71 3.57
C ASP A 132 -5.42 -13.83 2.09
N GLN A 133 -6.69 -13.66 1.75
CA GLN A 133 -7.20 -13.86 0.41
C GLN A 133 -8.19 -12.75 0.03
N LEU A 134 -8.39 -12.61 -1.28
CA LEU A 134 -9.40 -11.72 -1.83
C LEU A 134 -9.97 -12.29 -3.14
N VAL A 135 -11.16 -11.83 -3.48
CA VAL A 135 -11.74 -12.00 -4.82
C VAL A 135 -11.89 -10.62 -5.43
N ASP A 136 -11.16 -10.36 -6.50
CA ASP A 136 -11.25 -9.09 -7.23
C ASP A 136 -12.46 -9.11 -8.17
N ARG A 137 -13.50 -8.34 -7.81
CA ARG A 137 -14.69 -8.11 -8.65
C ARG A 137 -14.74 -6.70 -9.24
N THR A 138 -13.58 -6.08 -9.36
CA THR A 138 -13.48 -4.67 -9.72
C THR A 138 -13.30 -4.50 -11.23
N SER A 139 -13.80 -3.40 -11.78
CA SER A 139 -13.72 -3.10 -13.20
C SER A 139 -13.43 -1.62 -13.43
N GLY A 140 -12.88 -1.29 -14.61
CA GLY A 140 -12.65 0.10 -15.05
C GLY A 140 -11.46 0.81 -14.41
N ARG A 141 -10.77 0.21 -13.44
CA ARG A 141 -9.54 0.75 -12.84
C ARG A 141 -8.30 0.18 -13.51
N VAL A 142 -7.26 0.98 -13.65
CA VAL A 142 -5.96 0.51 -14.09
C VAL A 142 -5.27 -0.22 -12.92
N GLN A 143 -4.91 -1.48 -13.13
CA GLN A 143 -4.44 -2.40 -12.08
C GLN A 143 -2.94 -2.78 -12.21
N THR A 144 -2.22 -2.19 -13.17
CA THR A 144 -0.81 -2.50 -13.43
C THR A 144 0.00 -1.23 -13.73
N PHE A 145 1.30 -1.29 -13.46
CA PHE A 145 2.27 -0.25 -13.84
C PHE A 145 2.85 -0.46 -15.25
N TYR A 146 2.62 -1.62 -15.87
CA TYR A 146 3.18 -1.97 -17.17
C TYR A 146 2.17 -1.66 -18.28
N ASP A 147 2.53 -0.72 -19.15
CA ASP A 147 1.75 -0.38 -20.36
C ASP A 147 2.29 -1.10 -21.62
N ALA A 148 3.50 -1.64 -21.55
CA ALA A 148 4.13 -2.46 -22.58
C ALA A 148 5.01 -3.55 -21.95
N GLY A 149 5.15 -4.69 -22.64
CA GLY A 149 5.84 -5.87 -22.11
C GLY A 149 5.01 -6.61 -21.06
N ALA A 150 4.82 -7.92 -21.25
CA ALA A 150 4.04 -8.72 -20.32
C ALA A 150 4.80 -8.93 -19.00
N CYS A 151 4.19 -8.56 -17.88
CA CYS A 151 4.67 -8.86 -16.54
C CYS A 151 3.58 -9.61 -15.77
N HIS A 152 3.90 -10.83 -15.32
CA HIS A 152 2.97 -11.68 -14.57
C HIS A 152 3.50 -11.88 -13.16
N VAL A 153 2.89 -11.17 -12.21
CA VAL A 153 3.20 -11.32 -10.78
C VAL A 153 2.31 -12.42 -10.20
N GLY A 154 2.89 -13.30 -9.39
CA GLY A 154 2.12 -14.30 -8.66
C GLY A 154 1.13 -13.63 -7.70
N PHE A 155 -0.12 -14.10 -7.70
CA PHE A 155 -1.20 -13.54 -6.88
C PHE A 155 -1.93 -14.62 -6.05
N ALA A 156 -1.30 -15.80 -5.90
CA ALA A 156 -1.83 -16.87 -5.05
C ALA A 156 -1.89 -16.45 -3.58
N ASP A 157 -0.86 -15.73 -3.11
CA ASP A 157 -0.78 -15.15 -1.77
C ASP A 157 -0.70 -13.61 -1.89
N PRO A 158 -1.84 -12.92 -2.02
CA PRO A 158 -1.85 -11.49 -2.36
C PRO A 158 -1.39 -10.58 -1.21
N TYR A 159 -1.26 -11.13 0.00
CA TYR A 159 -0.80 -10.40 1.19
C TYR A 159 0.50 -10.96 1.74
N CYS A 160 1.35 -10.08 2.26
CA CYS A 160 2.62 -10.46 2.87
C CYS A 160 2.40 -11.24 4.18
N GLY A 161 2.71 -12.54 4.18
CA GLY A 161 2.57 -13.41 5.36
C GLY A 161 3.33 -12.89 6.58
N ARG A 162 4.55 -12.36 6.39
CA ARG A 162 5.35 -11.77 7.47
C ARG A 162 4.65 -10.57 8.11
N LEU A 163 4.09 -9.66 7.31
CA LEU A 163 3.38 -8.48 7.85
C LEU A 163 2.10 -8.89 8.57
N ARG A 164 1.34 -9.84 8.02
CA ARG A 164 0.14 -10.38 8.69
C ARG A 164 0.45 -10.97 10.06
N GLY A 165 1.55 -11.73 10.17
CA GLY A 165 1.99 -12.31 11.43
C GLY A 165 2.46 -11.30 12.50
N HIS A 166 2.64 -10.02 12.15
CA HIS A 166 2.89 -8.96 13.12
C HIS A 166 1.62 -8.22 13.57
N ILE A 167 0.48 -8.44 12.91
CA ILE A 167 -0.80 -7.81 13.25
C ILE A 167 -1.67 -8.75 14.10
N LEU A 168 -1.55 -10.06 13.87
CA LEU A 168 -2.20 -11.13 14.65
C LEU A 168 -1.45 -11.38 15.96
#